data_AF-A0A3C0DTB3-F1
#
_entry.id   AF-A0A3C0DTB3-F1
#
_cell.length_a   1.000
_cell.length_b   1.000
_cell.length_c   1.000
_cell.angle_alpha   90.00
_cell.angle_beta   90.00
_cell.angle_gamma   90.00
#
_symmetry.space_group_name_H-M   'P 1'
#
loop_
_entity.id
_entity.type
_entity.pdbx_description
1 polymer ?
#
loop_
_entity_poly.entity_id
_entity_poly.type
_entity_poly.pdbx_seq_one_letter_code
_entity_poly.pdbx_strand_id
1 'polypeptide(L)'
;KRGFKRQNAIILVFCIAVLLLLGTVASLMPSLITQVGKLTTEFPKKAKKFQENVSSIVNPANTSTNVLTKPGWFEAPQDWMKDVVVSNEKAREFTVNAVEKISAWVLEQLKKVMSLFGFLAGLALVPVYVFYFLLEKRGIKRNWTDYLPVRESQVKEEIVFVLRSINDCLIVFFRGQVLVAMCVGVLLTFGFLLIGLEYAILLGVMAGLLGIIPYLGVALSIIPAFILAMIQFVPDDGWFKPILVLVWFAAVQAMEGLIISPKIIGDRVGLHPLTIIIAVMVGTTLLGGIMGGVLAIPLTAALRTLMFRYVWRDRVHAEGESVAM
;
A
#
# COMPACT_ATOMS: atom_id res chain seq x y z
N LYS A 1 17.95 38.65 -4.22
CA LYS A 1 17.28 37.32 -4.11
C LYS A 1 16.35 37.13 -5.32
N ARG A 2 16.82 36.55 -6.43
CA ARG A 2 15.99 36.29 -7.62
C ARG A 2 15.13 35.05 -7.36
N GLY A 3 13.91 35.25 -6.87
CA GLY A 3 12.95 34.17 -6.66
C GLY A 3 12.53 33.58 -7.99
N PHE A 4 12.66 32.26 -8.15
CA PHE A 4 12.03 31.55 -9.25
C PHE A 4 10.55 31.93 -9.30
N LYS A 5 10.05 32.34 -10.48
CA LYS A 5 8.62 32.52 -10.70
C LYS A 5 7.94 31.20 -10.30
N ARG A 6 6.93 31.26 -9.43
CA ARG A 6 6.22 30.10 -8.87
C ARG A 6 5.82 29.05 -9.92
N GLN A 7 5.55 29.50 -11.15
CA GLN A 7 5.30 28.65 -12.32
C GLN A 7 6.48 27.72 -12.63
N ASN A 8 7.72 28.23 -12.63
CA ASN A 8 8.93 27.46 -12.92
C ASN A 8 9.21 26.40 -11.85
N ALA A 9 8.93 26.71 -10.58
CA ALA A 9 9.05 25.73 -9.49
C ALA A 9 8.03 24.59 -9.63
N ILE A 10 6.79 24.90 -10.03
CA ILE A 10 5.76 23.90 -10.31
C ILE A 10 6.18 23.02 -11.48
N ILE A 11 6.64 23.62 -12.58
CA ILE A 11 7.11 22.89 -13.77
C ILE A 11 8.28 21.97 -13.42
N LEU A 12 9.26 22.44 -12.65
CA LEU A 12 10.43 21.65 -12.26
C LEU A 12 10.03 20.42 -11.44
N VAL A 13 9.20 20.60 -10.40
CA VAL A 13 8.69 19.46 -9.59
C VAL A 13 7.89 18.50 -10.46
N PHE A 14 7.14 19.03 -11.43
CA PHE A 14 6.38 18.22 -12.38
C PHE A 14 7.25 17.37 -13.28
N CYS A 15 8.27 17.97 -13.88
CA CYS A 15 9.22 17.27 -14.72
C CYS A 15 9.91 16.14 -13.95
N ILE A 16 10.32 16.40 -12.70
CA ILE A 16 10.93 15.37 -11.84
C ILE A 16 9.94 14.23 -11.56
N ALA A 17 8.69 14.55 -11.21
CA ALA A 17 7.67 13.54 -10.94
C ALA A 17 7.33 12.68 -12.17
N VAL A 18 7.19 13.32 -13.34
CA VAL A 18 6.95 12.62 -14.62
C VAL A 18 8.14 11.77 -15.00
N LEU A 19 9.37 12.25 -14.84
CA LEU A 19 10.58 11.48 -15.10
C LEU A 19 10.70 10.26 -14.18
N LEU A 20 10.40 10.41 -12.89
CA LEU A 20 10.37 9.29 -11.95
C LEU A 20 9.32 8.26 -12.33
N LEU A 21 8.13 8.70 -12.74
CA LEU A 21 7.04 7.82 -13.14
C LEU A 21 7.34 7.10 -14.45
N LEU A 22 7.85 7.81 -15.45
CA LEU A 22 8.30 7.21 -16.70
C LEU A 22 9.46 6.25 -16.45
N GLY A 23 10.38 6.57 -15.54
CA GLY A 23 11.48 5.72 -15.13
C GLY A 23 11.02 4.42 -14.47
N THR A 24 10.05 4.48 -13.54
CA THR A 24 9.47 3.28 -12.92
C THR A 24 8.71 2.43 -13.92
N VAL A 25 7.92 3.04 -14.80
CA VAL A 25 7.24 2.31 -15.89
C VAL A 25 8.28 1.67 -16.82
N ALA A 26 9.28 2.42 -17.29
CA ALA A 26 10.33 1.90 -18.17
C ALA A 26 11.15 0.77 -17.53
N SER A 27 11.34 0.78 -16.22
CA SER A 27 12.04 -0.30 -15.51
C SER A 27 11.18 -1.55 -15.30
N LEU A 28 9.87 -1.38 -15.07
CA LEU A 28 8.97 -2.49 -14.76
C LEU A 28 8.41 -3.16 -16.02
N MET A 29 8.19 -2.40 -17.10
CA MET A 29 7.57 -2.91 -18.33
C MET A 29 8.36 -4.02 -19.02
N PRO A 30 9.69 -3.93 -19.20
CA PRO A 30 10.46 -5.01 -19.81
C PRO A 30 10.40 -6.30 -18.99
N SER A 31 10.47 -6.19 -17.66
CA SER A 31 10.35 -7.32 -16.74
C SER A 31 8.99 -8.01 -16.85
N LEU A 32 7.90 -7.24 -16.97
CA LEU A 32 6.56 -7.79 -17.15
C LEU A 32 6.36 -8.43 -18.52
N ILE A 33 6.81 -7.79 -19.60
CA ILE A 33 6.72 -8.34 -20.97
C ILE A 33 7.49 -9.65 -21.08
N THR A 34 8.70 -9.72 -20.51
CA THR A 34 9.52 -10.94 -20.53
C THR A 34 8.94 -12.04 -19.66
N GLN A 35 8.33 -11.73 -18.51
CA GLN A 35 7.65 -12.72 -17.68
C GLN A 35 6.40 -13.29 -18.36
N VAL A 36 5.58 -12.43 -18.97
CA VAL A 36 4.40 -12.84 -19.76
C VAL A 36 4.84 -13.67 -20.96
N GLY A 37 5.83 -13.20 -21.73
CA GLY A 37 6.35 -13.92 -22.89
C GLY A 37 6.90 -15.30 -22.51
N LYS A 38 7.70 -15.40 -21.44
CA LYS A 38 8.18 -16.68 -20.91
C LYS A 38 7.04 -17.58 -20.47
N LEU A 39 6.00 -17.06 -19.82
CA LEU A 39 4.83 -17.86 -19.47
C LEU A 39 4.15 -18.41 -20.72
N THR A 40 3.90 -17.57 -21.74
CA THR A 40 3.23 -17.99 -22.98
C THR A 40 4.04 -19.03 -23.76
N THR A 41 5.37 -18.98 -23.74
CA THR A 41 6.22 -19.93 -24.48
C THR A 41 6.57 -21.19 -23.70
N GLU A 42 6.79 -21.08 -22.38
CA GLU A 42 7.17 -22.21 -21.53
C GLU A 42 5.97 -23.02 -21.03
N PHE A 43 4.79 -22.41 -20.96
CA PHE A 43 3.55 -23.08 -20.58
C PHE A 43 3.21 -24.27 -21.49
N PRO A 44 3.09 -24.11 -22.83
CA PRO A 44 2.77 -25.24 -23.70
C PRO A 44 3.86 -26.32 -23.66
N LYS A 45 5.14 -25.95 -23.48
CA LYS A 45 6.25 -26.90 -23.33
C LYS A 45 6.17 -27.70 -22.03
N LYS A 46 5.89 -27.06 -20.90
CA LYS A 46 5.73 -27.71 -19.60
C LYS A 46 4.45 -28.54 -19.54
N ALA A 47 3.36 -28.05 -20.15
CA ALA A 47 2.11 -28.79 -20.29
C ALA A 47 2.30 -30.04 -21.16
N LYS A 48 3.00 -29.91 -22.30
CA LYS A 48 3.31 -31.05 -23.19
C LYS A 48 4.25 -32.05 -22.51
N LYS A 49 5.28 -31.59 -21.79
CA LYS A 49 6.18 -32.48 -21.03
C LYS A 49 5.47 -33.19 -19.87
N PHE A 50 4.52 -32.51 -19.22
CA PHE A 50 3.67 -33.12 -18.20
C PHE A 50 2.73 -34.16 -18.83
N GLN A 51 2.09 -33.84 -19.96
CA GLN A 51 1.25 -34.78 -20.72
C GLN A 51 2.06 -35.99 -21.21
N GLU A 52 3.27 -35.79 -21.72
CA GLU A 52 4.20 -36.83 -22.15
C GLU A 52 4.61 -37.73 -20.97
N ASN A 53 5.04 -37.14 -19.83
CA ASN A 53 5.39 -37.89 -18.63
C ASN A 53 4.19 -38.72 -18.10
N VAL A 54 3.00 -38.14 -18.05
CA VAL A 54 1.78 -38.84 -17.60
C VAL A 54 1.40 -39.94 -18.61
N SER A 55 1.46 -39.66 -19.91
CA SER A 55 1.15 -40.66 -20.95
C SER A 55 2.15 -41.81 -20.99
N SER A 56 3.42 -41.57 -20.67
CA SER A 56 4.45 -42.62 -20.57
C SER A 56 4.23 -43.57 -19.39
N ILE A 57 3.56 -43.09 -18.34
CA ILE A 57 3.15 -43.90 -17.18
C ILE A 57 1.86 -44.67 -17.50
N VAL A 58 1.03 -44.18 -18.43
CA VAL A 58 -0.32 -44.70 -18.72
C VAL A 58 -0.37 -45.62 -19.95
N ASN A 59 0.61 -45.57 -20.87
CA ASN A 59 0.57 -46.40 -22.09
C ASN A 59 1.02 -47.85 -21.81
N PRO A 60 0.16 -48.88 -21.88
CA PRO A 60 0.49 -50.23 -21.42
C PRO A 60 1.34 -51.05 -22.41
N ALA A 61 1.64 -50.53 -23.60
CA ALA A 61 2.18 -51.35 -24.68
C ALA A 61 3.69 -51.65 -24.56
N ASN A 62 4.44 -50.92 -23.71
CA ASN A 62 5.90 -51.02 -23.69
C ASN A 62 6.52 -51.09 -22.27
N THR A 63 5.72 -51.09 -21.20
CA THR A 63 6.28 -51.35 -19.86
C THR A 63 6.44 -52.85 -19.69
N SER A 64 7.51 -53.35 -20.32
CA SER A 64 8.13 -54.60 -19.93
C SER A 64 8.18 -54.66 -18.40
N THR A 65 7.78 -55.80 -17.89
CA THR A 65 7.65 -56.26 -16.51
C THR A 65 8.95 -56.21 -15.68
N ASN A 66 9.80 -55.21 -15.88
CA ASN A 66 10.87 -54.87 -14.94
C ASN A 66 10.32 -53.89 -13.91
N VAL A 67 9.32 -54.39 -13.18
CA VAL A 67 9.10 -53.95 -11.80
C VAL A 67 10.46 -54.11 -11.12
N LEU A 68 10.97 -52.98 -10.62
CA LEU A 68 12.14 -52.91 -9.76
C LEU A 68 12.15 -54.12 -8.83
N THR A 69 13.21 -54.93 -8.93
CA THR A 69 13.44 -56.05 -8.03
C THR A 69 13.33 -55.55 -6.59
N LYS A 70 12.37 -56.13 -5.87
CA LYS A 70 12.05 -55.90 -4.47
C LYS A 70 13.33 -55.80 -3.63
N PRO A 71 13.62 -54.67 -2.95
CA PRO A 71 14.53 -54.70 -1.83
C PRO A 71 13.90 -55.59 -0.75
N GLY A 72 14.63 -56.57 -0.22
CA GLY A 72 14.12 -57.59 0.71
C GLY A 72 13.56 -57.09 2.06
N TRP A 73 13.32 -55.79 2.20
CA TRP A 73 12.77 -55.12 3.39
C TRP A 73 11.41 -54.46 3.16
N PHE A 74 10.82 -54.56 1.97
CA PHE A 74 9.51 -53.95 1.67
C PHE A 74 8.48 -54.99 1.22
N GLU A 75 7.53 -55.31 2.09
CA GLU A 75 6.31 -56.06 1.78
C GLU A 75 5.12 -55.10 1.82
N ALA A 76 4.76 -54.56 0.65
CA ALA A 76 3.58 -53.72 0.54
C ALA A 76 2.31 -54.61 0.44
N PRO A 77 1.22 -54.31 1.16
CA PRO A 77 -0.06 -55.01 1.00
C PRO A 77 -0.56 -54.90 -0.45
N GLN A 78 -1.07 -55.96 -1.05
CA GLN A 78 -1.46 -55.95 -2.48
C GLN A 78 -2.72 -55.12 -2.79
N ASP A 79 -3.46 -54.64 -1.78
CA ASP A 79 -4.75 -53.96 -1.98
C ASP A 79 -4.62 -52.51 -2.46
N TRP A 80 -3.62 -51.73 -2.00
CA TRP A 80 -3.47 -50.33 -2.45
C TRP A 80 -2.95 -50.20 -3.88
N MET A 81 -2.32 -51.25 -4.43
CA MET A 81 -1.82 -51.26 -5.81
C MET A 81 -2.93 -51.45 -6.85
N LYS A 82 -4.11 -51.98 -6.47
CA LYS A 82 -5.26 -52.09 -7.39
C LYS A 82 -5.91 -50.73 -7.67
N ASP A 83 -5.83 -49.78 -6.73
CA ASP A 83 -6.32 -48.41 -6.91
C ASP A 83 -5.33 -47.49 -7.66
N VAL A 84 -4.07 -47.92 -7.82
CA VAL A 84 -3.02 -47.19 -8.53
C VAL A 84 -2.91 -47.57 -10.02
N VAL A 85 -3.71 -48.56 -10.48
CA VAL A 85 -3.90 -48.80 -11.92
C VAL A 85 -4.86 -47.74 -12.45
N VAL A 86 -4.30 -46.66 -12.99
CA VAL A 86 -5.06 -45.57 -13.59
C VAL A 86 -5.81 -46.10 -14.81
N SER A 87 -7.12 -46.35 -14.65
CA SER A 87 -8.04 -46.56 -15.77
C SER A 87 -7.91 -45.41 -16.78
N ASN A 88 -7.96 -45.72 -18.09
CA ASN A 88 -7.97 -44.74 -19.18
C ASN A 88 -9.01 -43.63 -18.99
N GLU A 89 -10.05 -43.86 -18.20
CA GLU A 89 -11.11 -42.89 -17.91
C GLU A 89 -10.70 -41.91 -16.80
N LYS A 90 -10.13 -42.41 -15.69
CA LYS A 90 -9.59 -41.58 -14.59
C LYS A 90 -8.34 -40.80 -15.00
N ALA A 91 -7.50 -41.37 -15.87
CA ALA A 91 -6.37 -40.65 -16.50
C ALA A 91 -6.85 -39.48 -17.35
N ARG A 92 -7.88 -39.68 -18.17
CA ARG A 92 -8.47 -38.63 -19.02
C ARG A 92 -9.12 -37.55 -18.17
N GLU A 93 -9.86 -37.93 -17.13
CA GLU A 93 -10.48 -37.00 -16.19
C GLU A 93 -9.45 -36.18 -15.41
N PHE A 94 -8.38 -36.80 -14.91
CA PHE A 94 -7.27 -36.10 -14.25
C PHE A 94 -6.53 -35.16 -15.21
N THR A 95 -6.32 -35.56 -16.46
CA THR A 95 -5.64 -34.75 -17.48
C THR A 95 -6.48 -33.53 -17.88
N VAL A 96 -7.79 -33.71 -18.12
CA VAL A 96 -8.70 -32.61 -18.44
C VAL A 96 -8.80 -31.63 -17.26
N ASN A 97 -8.98 -32.13 -16.03
CA ASN A 97 -9.07 -31.30 -14.83
C ASN A 97 -7.76 -30.57 -14.49
N ALA A 98 -6.60 -31.19 -14.75
CA ALA A 98 -5.30 -30.55 -14.58
C ALA A 98 -5.09 -29.43 -15.59
N VAL A 99 -5.42 -29.66 -16.87
CA VAL A 99 -5.31 -28.65 -17.94
C VAL A 99 -6.26 -27.47 -17.67
N GLU A 100 -7.48 -27.72 -17.21
CA GLU A 100 -8.42 -26.66 -16.81
C GLU A 100 -7.94 -25.84 -15.61
N LYS A 101 -7.43 -26.48 -14.56
CA LYS A 101 -6.88 -25.77 -13.38
C LYS A 101 -5.63 -24.97 -13.71
N ILE A 102 -4.76 -25.53 -14.56
CA ILE A 102 -3.49 -24.92 -14.98
C ILE A 102 -3.77 -23.74 -15.94
N SER A 103 -4.72 -23.88 -16.86
CA SER A 103 -5.15 -22.77 -17.72
C SER A 103 -5.86 -21.66 -16.93
N ALA A 104 -6.70 -22.00 -15.96
CA ALA A 104 -7.33 -21.03 -15.06
C ALA A 104 -6.29 -20.25 -14.24
N TRP A 105 -5.29 -20.93 -13.66
CA TRP A 105 -4.20 -20.28 -12.93
C TRP A 105 -3.39 -19.33 -13.83
N VAL A 106 -3.06 -19.74 -15.06
CA VAL A 106 -2.34 -18.87 -16.02
C VAL A 106 -3.16 -17.66 -16.42
N LEU A 107 -4.44 -17.85 -16.72
CA LEU A 107 -5.34 -16.73 -17.02
C LEU A 107 -5.45 -15.78 -15.83
N GLU A 108 -5.43 -16.27 -14.60
CA GLU A 108 -5.40 -15.44 -13.39
C GLU A 108 -4.10 -14.63 -13.26
N GLN A 109 -2.94 -15.24 -13.52
CA GLN A 109 -1.65 -14.52 -13.53
C GLN A 109 -1.60 -13.47 -14.63
N LEU A 110 -2.09 -13.78 -15.84
CA LEU A 110 -2.18 -12.83 -16.94
C LEU A 110 -3.12 -11.66 -16.61
N LYS A 111 -4.26 -11.93 -15.96
CA LYS A 111 -5.16 -10.88 -15.47
C LYS A 111 -4.48 -9.96 -14.45
N LYS A 112 -3.69 -10.52 -13.51
CA LYS A 112 -2.92 -9.73 -12.54
C LYS A 112 -1.85 -8.86 -13.20
N VAL A 113 -1.18 -9.36 -14.22
CA VAL A 113 -0.22 -8.55 -14.99
C VAL A 113 -0.94 -7.45 -15.76
N MET A 114 -2.01 -7.78 -16.49
CA MET A 114 -2.81 -6.80 -17.23
C MET A 114 -3.42 -5.72 -16.33
N SER A 115 -3.85 -6.07 -15.11
CA SER A 115 -4.34 -5.08 -14.15
C SER A 115 -3.24 -4.16 -13.65
N LEU A 116 -2.00 -4.64 -13.49
CA LEU A 116 -0.84 -3.79 -13.20
C LEU A 116 -0.55 -2.80 -14.34
N PHE A 117 -0.66 -3.23 -15.60
CA PHE A 117 -0.55 -2.31 -16.75
C PHE A 117 -1.64 -1.22 -16.71
N GLY A 118 -2.91 -1.61 -16.48
CA GLY A 118 -4.00 -0.64 -16.33
C GLY A 118 -3.79 0.32 -15.16
N PHE A 119 -3.31 -0.18 -14.02
CA PHE A 119 -2.96 0.63 -12.87
C PHE A 119 -1.82 1.62 -13.16
N LEU A 120 -0.74 1.17 -13.81
CA LEU A 120 0.38 2.03 -14.21
C LEU A 120 -0.03 3.09 -15.23
N ALA A 121 -0.89 2.73 -16.19
CA ALA A 121 -1.46 3.68 -17.15
C ALA A 121 -2.35 4.72 -16.45
N GLY A 122 -3.16 4.30 -15.47
CA GLY A 122 -3.94 5.20 -14.62
C GLY A 122 -3.05 6.12 -13.78
N LEU A 123 -1.95 5.59 -13.24
CA LEU A 123 -0.96 6.37 -12.50
C LEU A 123 -0.31 7.45 -13.38
N ALA A 124 -0.09 7.17 -14.67
CA ALA A 124 0.46 8.14 -15.62
C ALA A 124 -0.46 9.35 -15.87
N LEU A 125 -1.78 9.19 -15.70
CA LEU A 125 -2.74 10.31 -15.77
C LEU A 125 -2.69 11.20 -14.51
N VAL A 126 -2.28 10.67 -13.36
CA VAL A 126 -2.24 11.43 -12.10
C VAL A 126 -1.37 12.68 -12.23
N PRO A 127 -0.12 12.63 -12.76
CA PRO A 127 0.62 13.83 -13.03
C PRO A 127 -0.13 14.81 -13.94
N VAL A 128 -0.69 14.34 -15.05
CA VAL A 128 -1.43 15.24 -15.96
C VAL A 128 -2.54 15.98 -15.20
N TYR A 129 -3.36 15.29 -14.41
CA TYR A 129 -4.40 15.92 -13.60
C TYR A 129 -3.85 16.87 -12.53
N VAL A 130 -2.79 16.48 -11.81
CA VAL A 130 -2.19 17.32 -10.77
C VAL A 130 -1.60 18.60 -11.39
N PHE A 131 -1.01 18.53 -12.57
CA PHE A 131 -0.51 19.71 -13.29
C PHE A 131 -1.64 20.69 -13.61
N TYR A 132 -2.71 20.20 -14.22
CA TYR A 132 -3.88 21.02 -14.54
C TYR A 132 -4.53 21.60 -13.26
N PHE A 133 -4.72 20.79 -12.22
CA PHE A 133 -5.27 21.28 -10.95
C PHE A 133 -4.38 22.32 -10.25
N LEU A 134 -3.06 22.18 -10.34
CA LEU A 134 -2.14 23.18 -9.79
C LEU A 134 -2.15 24.48 -10.58
N LEU A 135 -2.31 24.42 -11.90
CA LEU A 135 -2.46 25.58 -12.77
C LEU A 135 -3.78 26.32 -12.50
N GLU A 136 -4.88 25.57 -12.42
CA GLU A 136 -6.25 26.05 -12.21
C GLU A 136 -6.56 26.42 -10.75
N LYS A 137 -5.66 26.13 -9.80
CA LYS A 137 -5.88 26.30 -8.35
C LYS A 137 -6.51 27.65 -7.97
N ARG A 138 -6.12 28.74 -8.66
CA ARG A 138 -6.65 30.09 -8.39
C ARG A 138 -8.06 30.28 -8.94
N GLY A 139 -8.37 29.71 -10.10
CA GLY A 139 -9.71 29.70 -10.70
C GLY A 139 -10.68 28.87 -9.85
N ILE A 140 -10.28 27.63 -9.50
CA ILE A 140 -11.06 26.75 -8.62
C ILE A 140 -11.37 27.43 -7.29
N LYS A 141 -10.37 28.07 -6.65
CA LYS A 141 -10.58 28.77 -5.36
C LYS A 141 -11.55 29.96 -5.46
N ARG A 142 -11.64 30.62 -6.61
CA ARG A 142 -12.52 31.78 -6.80
C ARG A 142 -13.94 31.41 -7.22
N ASN A 143 -14.11 30.29 -7.92
CA ASN A 143 -15.38 29.86 -8.51
C ASN A 143 -16.02 28.64 -7.82
N TRP A 144 -15.66 28.32 -6.56
CA TRP A 144 -16.33 27.24 -5.80
C TRP A 144 -17.86 27.34 -5.82
N THR A 145 -18.40 28.56 -5.86
CA THR A 145 -19.83 28.86 -5.95
C THR A 145 -20.44 28.59 -7.33
N ASP A 146 -19.66 28.57 -8.40
CA ASP A 146 -20.18 28.47 -9.77
C ASP A 146 -20.22 27.01 -10.25
N TYR A 147 -19.43 26.14 -9.63
CA TYR A 147 -19.44 24.69 -9.89
C TYR A 147 -20.58 23.95 -9.17
N LEU A 148 -21.29 24.61 -8.25
CA LEU A 148 -22.44 24.03 -7.54
C LEU A 148 -23.74 24.38 -8.29
N PRO A 149 -24.45 23.41 -8.87
CA PRO A 149 -25.76 23.62 -9.50
C PRO A 149 -26.85 23.75 -8.43
N VAL A 150 -26.65 24.64 -7.47
CA VAL A 150 -27.59 24.92 -6.39
C VAL A 150 -28.03 26.37 -6.52
N ARG A 151 -29.34 26.56 -6.66
CA ARG A 151 -30.00 27.88 -6.70
C ARG A 151 -29.56 28.67 -5.46
N GLU A 152 -29.32 29.98 -5.61
CA GLU A 152 -28.86 30.85 -4.52
C GLU A 152 -29.72 30.65 -3.26
N SER A 153 -29.15 29.97 -2.27
CA SER A 153 -29.82 29.55 -1.06
C SER A 153 -28.77 29.40 0.04
N GLN A 154 -29.21 29.50 1.30
CA GLN A 154 -28.36 29.32 2.49
C GLN A 154 -27.61 27.97 2.47
N VAL A 155 -28.19 26.94 1.85
CA VAL A 155 -27.57 25.62 1.64
C VAL A 155 -26.29 25.69 0.80
N LYS A 156 -26.22 26.58 -0.19
CA LYS A 156 -25.03 26.76 -1.02
C LYS A 156 -23.86 27.33 -0.22
N GLU A 157 -24.12 28.30 0.65
CA GLU A 157 -23.09 28.89 1.52
C GLU A 157 -22.55 27.85 2.52
N GLU A 158 -23.43 27.02 3.07
CA GLU A 158 -23.05 25.93 3.95
C GLU A 158 -22.16 24.90 3.25
N ILE A 159 -22.56 24.41 2.06
CA ILE A 159 -21.75 23.46 1.28
C ILE A 159 -20.36 24.03 0.96
N VAL A 160 -20.29 25.30 0.55
CA VAL A 160 -19.01 25.97 0.26
C VAL A 160 -18.15 26.09 1.53
N PHE A 161 -18.75 26.37 2.68
CA PHE A 161 -18.05 26.39 3.97
C PHE A 161 -17.48 25.00 4.32
N VAL A 162 -18.26 23.94 4.14
CA VAL A 162 -17.81 22.55 4.37
C VAL A 162 -16.62 22.20 3.48
N LEU A 163 -16.74 22.46 2.17
CA LEU A 163 -15.69 22.16 1.19
C LEU A 163 -14.39 22.92 1.48
N ARG A 164 -14.48 24.20 1.86
CA ARG A 164 -13.31 24.98 2.28
C ARG A 164 -12.67 24.41 3.54
N SER A 165 -13.48 24.02 4.53
CA SER A 165 -13.00 23.45 5.78
C SER A 165 -12.28 22.11 5.55
N ILE A 166 -12.83 21.24 4.70
CA ILE A 166 -12.18 19.99 4.28
C ILE A 166 -10.85 20.28 3.60
N ASN A 167 -10.84 21.20 2.63
CA ASN A 167 -9.63 21.56 1.89
C ASN A 167 -8.53 22.12 2.82
N ASP A 168 -8.88 22.98 3.78
CA ASP A 168 -7.92 23.54 4.71
C ASP A 168 -7.38 22.48 5.68
N CYS A 169 -8.23 21.55 6.13
CA CYS A 169 -7.81 20.40 6.94
C CYS A 169 -6.85 19.49 6.15
N LEU A 170 -7.18 19.16 4.90
CA LEU A 170 -6.30 18.38 4.01
C LEU A 170 -4.95 19.06 3.83
N ILE A 171 -4.92 20.38 3.54
CA ILE A 171 -3.67 21.12 3.33
C ILE A 171 -2.80 21.08 4.59
N VAL A 172 -3.37 21.32 5.76
CA VAL A 172 -2.64 21.31 7.03
C VAL A 172 -2.14 19.91 7.35
N PHE A 173 -3.00 18.90 7.23
CA PHE A 173 -2.68 17.50 7.51
C PHE A 173 -1.55 16.99 6.61
N PHE A 174 -1.67 17.10 5.28
CA PHE A 174 -0.64 16.59 4.36
C PHE A 174 0.69 17.31 4.52
N ARG A 175 0.68 18.63 4.73
CA ARG A 175 1.91 19.38 4.99
C ARG A 175 2.57 18.96 6.30
N GLY A 176 1.75 18.79 7.34
CA GLY A 176 2.22 18.30 8.64
C GLY A 176 2.80 16.90 8.52
N GLN A 177 2.09 15.98 7.85
CA GLN A 177 2.50 14.60 7.71
C GLN A 177 3.82 14.44 6.95
N VAL A 178 4.05 15.21 5.88
CA VAL A 178 5.34 15.21 5.17
C VAL A 178 6.47 15.67 6.09
N LEU A 179 6.23 16.68 6.93
CA LEU A 179 7.22 17.16 7.90
C LEU A 179 7.49 16.13 8.99
N VAL A 180 6.44 15.51 9.55
CA VAL A 180 6.54 14.41 10.54
C VAL A 180 7.36 13.26 9.95
N ALA A 181 7.01 12.80 8.76
CA ALA A 181 7.66 11.70 8.07
C ALA A 181 9.15 11.98 7.81
N MET A 182 9.49 13.22 7.43
CA MET A 182 10.88 13.65 7.26
C MET A 182 11.64 13.66 8.59
N CYS A 183 11.04 14.18 9.66
CA CYS A 183 11.63 14.16 11.00
C CYS A 183 11.89 12.73 11.50
N VAL A 184 10.89 11.84 11.37
CA VAL A 184 11.01 10.43 11.77
C VAL A 184 12.08 9.72 10.95
N GLY A 185 12.10 9.90 9.63
CA GLY A 185 13.12 9.32 8.76
C GLY A 185 14.53 9.73 9.16
N VAL A 186 14.75 11.03 9.45
CA VAL A 186 16.05 11.55 9.92
C VAL A 186 16.44 10.96 11.28
N LEU A 187 15.50 10.89 12.24
CA LEU A 187 15.77 10.33 13.57
C LEU A 187 16.10 8.84 13.51
N LEU A 188 15.40 8.07 12.66
CA LEU A 188 15.69 6.66 12.45
C LEU A 188 17.04 6.47 11.76
N THR A 189 17.34 7.22 10.69
CA THR A 189 18.66 7.19 10.05
C THR A 189 19.76 7.49 11.07
N PHE A 190 19.59 8.52 11.89
CA PHE A 190 20.60 8.90 12.88
C PHE A 190 20.85 7.80 13.91
N GLY A 191 19.80 7.20 14.47
CA GLY A 191 19.98 6.09 15.40
C GLY A 191 20.56 4.84 14.75
N PHE A 192 20.12 4.49 13.55
CA PHE A 192 20.68 3.34 12.82
C PHE A 192 22.17 3.55 12.51
N LEU A 193 22.59 4.77 12.17
CA LEU A 193 24.00 5.12 12.01
C LEU A 193 24.78 4.99 13.32
N LEU A 194 24.23 5.46 14.44
CA LEU A 194 24.86 5.34 15.77
C LEU A 194 25.03 3.87 16.21
N ILE A 195 24.08 3.00 15.84
CA ILE A 195 24.13 1.56 16.13
C ILE A 195 25.13 0.84 15.19
N GLY A 196 25.48 1.47 14.07
CA GLY A 196 26.37 0.90 13.05
C GLY A 196 25.65 -0.03 12.06
N LEU A 197 24.34 0.12 11.89
CA LEU A 197 23.54 -0.70 10.98
C LEU A 197 23.88 -0.36 9.52
N GLU A 198 24.19 -1.38 8.73
CA GLU A 198 24.38 -1.21 7.29
C GLU A 198 23.10 -0.71 6.63
N TYR A 199 23.25 0.13 5.60
CA TYR A 199 22.13 0.73 4.89
C TYR A 199 21.21 1.61 5.80
N ALA A 200 21.71 2.11 6.94
CA ALA A 200 20.97 3.01 7.84
C ALA A 200 20.27 4.18 7.14
N ILE A 201 20.94 4.81 6.17
CA ILE A 201 20.37 5.91 5.37
C ILE A 201 19.21 5.40 4.51
N LEU A 202 19.41 4.28 3.81
CA LEU A 202 18.38 3.68 2.96
C LEU A 202 17.14 3.30 3.79
N LEU A 203 17.34 2.66 4.94
CA LEU A 203 16.27 2.25 5.84
C LEU A 203 15.51 3.43 6.43
N GLY A 204 16.20 4.48 6.87
CA GLY A 204 15.52 5.67 7.40
C GLY A 204 14.84 6.51 6.32
N VAL A 205 15.38 6.59 5.10
CA VAL A 205 14.68 7.18 3.93
C VAL A 205 13.44 6.37 3.59
N MET A 206 13.54 5.04 3.58
CA MET A 206 12.40 4.16 3.36
C MET A 206 11.34 4.34 4.46
N ALA A 207 11.74 4.45 5.73
CA ALA A 207 10.83 4.74 6.84
C ALA A 207 10.14 6.10 6.70
N GLY A 208 10.86 7.14 6.27
CA GLY A 208 10.27 8.44 5.98
C GLY A 208 9.29 8.40 4.80
N LEU A 209 9.61 7.68 3.72
CA LEU A 209 8.71 7.53 2.57
C LEU A 209 7.44 6.77 2.94
N LEU A 210 7.58 5.65 3.65
CA LEU A 210 6.46 4.87 4.13
C LEU A 210 5.62 5.69 5.13
N GLY A 211 6.29 6.46 6.01
CA GLY A 211 5.69 7.30 7.06
C GLY A 211 4.76 8.41 6.56
N ILE A 212 4.63 8.61 5.25
CA ILE A 212 3.53 9.41 4.66
C ILE A 212 2.16 8.86 5.07
N ILE A 213 2.06 7.54 5.29
CA ILE A 213 0.86 6.89 5.82
C ILE A 213 1.04 6.77 7.35
N PRO A 214 0.27 7.53 8.15
CA PRO A 214 0.41 7.54 9.60
C PRO A 214 0.29 6.14 10.20
N TYR A 215 1.15 5.83 11.18
CA TYR A 215 1.27 4.55 11.90
C TYR A 215 1.66 3.35 11.04
N LEU A 216 1.01 3.15 9.90
CA LEU A 216 1.20 2.02 9.00
C LEU A 216 2.59 2.03 8.36
N GLY A 217 3.01 3.21 7.89
CA GLY A 217 4.28 3.36 7.20
C GLY A 217 5.50 3.04 8.06
N VAL A 218 5.53 3.63 9.25
CA VAL A 218 6.62 3.45 10.21
C VAL A 218 6.61 2.01 10.75
N ALA A 219 5.44 1.43 11.03
CA ALA A 219 5.32 0.03 11.43
C ALA A 219 5.86 -0.96 10.37
N LEU A 220 5.62 -0.71 9.08
CA LEU A 220 6.18 -1.57 8.01
C LEU A 220 7.69 -1.40 7.86
N SER A 221 8.24 -0.24 8.21
CA SER A 221 9.66 0.05 8.06
C SER A 221 10.56 -0.71 9.05
N ILE A 222 10.02 -1.12 10.20
CA ILE A 222 10.77 -1.86 11.22
C ILE A 222 11.17 -3.26 10.75
N ILE A 223 10.35 -3.90 9.90
CA ILE A 223 10.55 -5.28 9.46
C ILE A 223 11.90 -5.45 8.75
N PRO A 224 12.20 -4.73 7.66
CA PRO A 224 13.49 -4.87 6.99
C PRO A 224 14.66 -4.35 7.85
N ALA A 225 14.44 -3.32 8.68
CA ALA A 225 15.48 -2.82 9.57
C ALA A 225 15.89 -3.85 10.63
N PHE A 226 14.91 -4.54 11.22
CA PHE A 226 15.14 -5.58 12.21
C PHE A 226 15.74 -6.85 11.59
N ILE A 227 15.26 -7.27 10.41
CA ILE A 227 15.84 -8.39 9.68
C ILE A 227 17.31 -8.13 9.34
N LEU A 228 17.65 -6.93 8.85
CA LEU A 228 19.04 -6.58 8.56
C LEU A 228 19.89 -6.53 9.84
N ALA A 229 19.36 -5.98 10.93
CA ALA A 229 20.06 -6.00 12.21
C ALA A 229 20.33 -7.42 12.71
N MET A 230 19.38 -8.34 12.54
CA MET A 230 19.54 -9.75 12.84
C MET A 230 20.66 -10.39 12.02
N ILE A 231 20.64 -10.18 10.70
CA ILE A 231 21.63 -10.77 9.78
C ILE A 231 23.03 -10.23 10.08
N GLN A 232 23.15 -8.94 10.36
CA GLN A 232 24.43 -8.27 10.55
C GLN A 232 25.06 -8.56 11.91
N PHE A 233 24.28 -8.51 13.00
CA PHE A 233 24.86 -8.47 14.35
C PHE A 233 24.72 -9.76 15.15
N VAL A 234 23.76 -10.63 14.85
CA VAL A 234 23.58 -11.89 15.60
C VAL A 234 24.81 -12.80 15.52
N PRO A 235 25.52 -12.91 14.38
CA PRO A 235 26.71 -13.75 14.29
C PRO A 235 27.87 -13.30 15.19
N ASP A 236 28.11 -11.99 15.30
CA ASP A 236 29.30 -11.43 15.94
C ASP A 236 29.06 -10.89 17.36
N ASP A 237 27.96 -10.17 17.56
CA ASP A 237 27.65 -9.42 18.79
C ASP A 237 26.41 -9.97 19.54
N GLY A 238 25.80 -11.03 19.02
CA GLY A 238 24.56 -11.61 19.56
C GLY A 238 23.33 -10.69 19.45
N TRP A 239 22.43 -10.79 20.42
CA TRP A 239 21.10 -10.14 20.37
C TRP A 239 21.10 -8.66 20.82
N PHE A 240 22.22 -8.13 21.31
CA PHE A 240 22.25 -6.80 21.92
C PHE A 240 21.92 -5.67 20.93
N LYS A 241 22.64 -5.58 19.81
CA LYS A 241 22.42 -4.51 18.80
C LYS A 241 21.05 -4.59 18.12
N PRO A 242 20.51 -5.77 17.75
CA PRO A 242 19.17 -5.85 17.21
C PRO A 242 18.07 -5.42 18.20
N ILE A 243 18.23 -5.74 19.48
CA ILE A 243 17.33 -5.22 20.53
C ILE A 243 17.47 -3.70 20.63
N LEU A 244 18.69 -3.17 20.54
CA LEU A 244 18.95 -1.73 20.52
C LEU A 244 18.24 -1.02 19.36
N VAL A 245 18.19 -1.65 18.16
CA VAL A 245 17.42 -1.15 17.01
C VAL A 245 15.93 -1.06 17.34
N LEU A 246 15.35 -2.08 17.96
CA LEU A 246 13.95 -2.06 18.39
C LEU A 246 13.68 -1.00 19.46
N VAL A 247 14.57 -0.87 20.44
CA VAL A 247 14.46 0.14 21.51
C VAL A 247 14.54 1.55 20.92
N TRP A 248 15.47 1.79 20.00
CA TRP A 248 15.57 3.08 19.32
C TRP A 248 14.33 3.37 18.48
N PHE A 249 13.85 2.39 17.71
CA PHE A 249 12.62 2.52 16.94
C PHE A 249 11.43 2.88 17.84
N ALA A 250 11.27 2.18 18.97
CA ALA A 250 10.22 2.46 19.94
C ALA A 250 10.36 3.87 20.55
N ALA A 251 11.59 4.32 20.83
CA ALA A 251 11.85 5.68 21.30
C ALA A 251 11.43 6.73 20.26
N VAL A 252 11.79 6.53 18.98
CA VAL A 252 11.37 7.44 17.91
C VAL A 252 9.85 7.42 17.72
N GLN A 253 9.20 6.25 17.82
CA GLN A 253 7.74 6.13 17.75
C GLN A 253 7.05 6.87 18.91
N ALA A 254 7.61 6.81 20.11
CA ALA A 254 7.12 7.56 21.26
C ALA A 254 7.32 9.07 21.07
N MET A 255 8.49 9.50 20.57
CA MET A 255 8.74 10.90 20.24
C MET A 255 7.79 11.41 19.15
N GLU A 256 7.51 10.58 18.14
CA GLU A 256 6.52 10.87 17.10
C GLU A 256 5.16 11.18 17.73
N GLY A 257 4.64 10.25 18.53
CA GLY A 257 3.31 10.35 19.12
C GLY A 257 3.17 11.45 20.17
N LEU A 258 4.19 11.68 21.00
CA LEU A 258 4.10 12.58 22.16
C LEU A 258 4.59 14.00 21.87
N ILE A 259 5.53 14.18 20.94
CA ILE A 259 6.22 15.47 20.73
C ILE A 259 6.05 15.98 19.31
N ILE A 260 6.40 15.16 18.31
CA ILE A 260 6.52 15.61 16.92
C ILE A 260 5.13 15.85 16.33
N SER A 261 4.22 14.87 16.41
CA SER A 261 2.87 14.98 15.88
C SER A 261 2.06 16.10 16.54
N PRO A 262 2.05 16.25 17.88
CA PRO A 262 1.38 17.40 18.52
C PRO A 262 1.99 18.76 18.18
N LYS A 263 3.31 18.86 17.95
CA LYS A 263 3.92 20.14 17.55
C LYS A 263 3.66 20.51 16.10
N ILE A 264 3.59 19.52 15.21
CA ILE A 264 3.48 19.75 13.76
C ILE A 264 2.02 19.78 13.29
N ILE A 265 1.23 18.80 13.74
CA ILE A 265 -0.16 18.60 13.33
C ILE A 265 -1.11 19.25 14.36
N GLY A 266 -0.76 19.16 15.66
CA GLY A 266 -1.39 19.90 16.77
C GLY A 266 -2.89 19.71 16.97
N ASP A 267 -3.47 20.60 17.78
CA ASP A 267 -4.90 20.63 18.16
C ASP A 267 -5.87 20.91 16.98
N ARG A 268 -5.33 21.21 15.80
CA ARG A 268 -6.10 21.54 14.59
C ARG A 268 -7.01 20.40 14.15
N VAL A 269 -6.65 19.16 14.49
CA VAL A 269 -7.45 17.97 14.19
C VAL A 269 -8.24 17.55 15.44
N GLY A 270 -7.66 17.70 16.63
CA GLY A 270 -8.28 17.47 17.94
C GLY A 270 -8.90 16.08 18.11
N LEU A 271 -8.42 15.10 17.36
CA LEU A 271 -8.87 13.71 17.41
C LEU A 271 -8.06 12.96 18.45
N HIS A 272 -8.74 12.20 19.31
CA HIS A 272 -8.09 11.26 20.19
C HIS A 272 -7.34 10.21 19.35
N PRO A 273 -6.13 9.73 19.75
CA PRO A 273 -5.35 8.76 18.98
C PRO A 273 -6.16 7.50 18.60
N LEU A 274 -7.05 7.05 19.48
CA LEU A 274 -7.97 5.95 19.20
C LEU A 274 -8.90 6.24 18.01
N THR A 275 -9.41 7.47 17.91
CA THR A 275 -10.27 7.89 16.78
C THR A 275 -9.50 7.86 15.47
N ILE A 276 -8.20 8.17 15.50
CA ILE A 276 -7.34 8.11 14.32
C ILE A 276 -7.14 6.66 13.87
N ILE A 277 -6.86 5.75 14.79
CA ILE A 277 -6.71 4.31 14.48
C ILE A 277 -8.01 3.77 13.89
N ILE A 278 -9.15 4.04 14.54
CA ILE A 278 -10.47 3.61 14.04
C ILE A 278 -10.74 4.21 12.67
N ALA A 279 -10.48 5.50 12.48
CA ALA A 279 -10.65 6.18 11.19
C ALA A 279 -9.82 5.50 10.10
N VAL A 280 -8.54 5.20 10.35
CA VAL A 280 -7.66 4.53 9.39
C VAL A 280 -8.15 3.12 9.10
N MET A 281 -8.56 2.34 10.09
CA MET A 281 -9.10 0.99 9.89
C MET A 281 -10.37 1.01 9.03
N VAL A 282 -11.30 1.91 9.35
CA VAL A 282 -12.56 2.09 8.62
C VAL A 282 -12.30 2.65 7.23
N GLY A 283 -11.45 3.65 7.09
CA GLY A 283 -11.12 4.26 5.81
C GLY A 283 -10.38 3.31 4.88
N THR A 284 -9.42 2.52 5.40
CA THR A 284 -8.71 1.52 4.60
C THR A 284 -9.63 0.42 4.10
N THR A 285 -10.60 -0.03 4.90
CA THR A 285 -11.57 -1.05 4.46
C THR A 285 -12.64 -0.49 3.52
N LEU A 286 -13.19 0.70 3.81
CA LEU A 286 -14.30 1.27 3.02
C LEU A 286 -13.84 1.96 1.73
N LEU A 287 -12.69 2.62 1.72
CA LEU A 287 -12.24 3.47 0.60
C LEU A 287 -11.13 2.82 -0.25
N GLY A 288 -10.99 1.49 -0.17
CA GLY A 288 -10.16 0.72 -1.11
C GLY A 288 -8.66 0.68 -0.77
N GLY A 289 -8.30 0.53 0.52
CA GLY A 289 -6.94 0.27 0.97
C GLY A 289 -6.15 1.52 1.37
N ILE A 290 -4.92 1.64 0.90
CA ILE A 290 -3.96 2.67 1.35
C ILE A 290 -4.50 4.10 1.16
N MET A 291 -5.12 4.38 0.01
CA MET A 291 -5.77 5.67 -0.28
C MET A 291 -6.79 6.05 0.80
N GLY A 292 -7.57 5.05 1.24
CA GLY A 292 -8.55 5.19 2.29
C GLY A 292 -7.96 5.51 3.66
N GLY A 293 -6.83 4.90 4.00
CA GLY A 293 -6.11 5.20 5.24
C GLY A 293 -5.55 6.62 5.29
N VAL A 294 -5.03 7.12 4.16
CA VAL A 294 -4.51 8.49 4.07
C VAL A 294 -5.63 9.52 4.16
N LEU A 295 -6.77 9.27 3.51
CA LEU A 295 -7.91 10.20 3.51
C LEU A 295 -8.79 10.09 4.76
N ALA A 296 -8.69 8.99 5.51
CA ALA A 296 -9.49 8.74 6.71
C ALA A 296 -9.40 9.88 7.72
N ILE A 297 -8.18 10.28 8.10
CA ILE A 297 -7.93 11.27 9.15
C ILE A 297 -8.52 12.63 8.81
N PRO A 298 -8.23 13.24 7.65
CA PRO A 298 -8.80 14.55 7.31
C PRO A 298 -10.33 14.49 7.11
N LEU A 299 -10.88 13.38 6.60
CA LEU A 299 -12.32 13.20 6.49
C LEU A 299 -12.99 13.10 7.87
N THR A 300 -12.41 12.33 8.80
CA THR A 300 -12.91 12.23 10.17
C THR A 300 -12.81 13.57 10.91
N ALA A 301 -11.75 14.33 10.69
CA ALA A 301 -11.58 15.66 11.26
C ALA A 301 -12.62 16.65 10.71
N ALA A 302 -12.87 16.61 9.40
CA ALA A 302 -13.92 17.41 8.78
C ALA A 302 -15.32 17.03 9.29
N LEU A 303 -15.60 15.73 9.38
CA LEU A 303 -16.86 15.22 9.92
C LEU A 303 -17.07 15.67 11.37
N ARG A 304 -16.03 15.57 12.21
CA ARG A 304 -16.06 16.10 13.58
C ARG A 304 -16.37 17.59 13.61
N THR A 305 -15.75 18.38 12.75
CA THR A 305 -15.98 19.82 12.66
C THR A 305 -17.43 20.13 12.28
N LEU A 306 -18.01 19.36 11.36
CA LEU A 306 -19.43 19.47 10.98
C LEU A 306 -20.34 19.08 12.13
N MET A 307 -20.11 17.94 12.77
CA MET A 307 -20.91 17.50 13.91
C MET A 307 -20.87 18.53 15.05
N PHE A 308 -19.70 19.13 15.31
CA PHE A 308 -19.57 20.15 16.34
C PHE A 308 -20.36 21.42 16.01
N ARG A 309 -20.41 21.82 14.73
CA ARG A 309 -21.14 22.98 14.24
C ARG A 309 -22.66 22.79 14.28
N TYR A 310 -23.16 21.62 13.86
CA TYR A 310 -24.59 21.39 13.62
C TYR A 310 -25.30 20.57 14.71
N VAL A 311 -24.58 19.73 15.47
CA VAL A 311 -25.18 18.82 16.46
C VAL A 311 -24.90 19.28 17.90
N TRP A 312 -23.75 19.91 18.16
CA TRP A 312 -23.28 20.17 19.53
C TRP A 312 -23.49 21.59 20.05
N ARG A 313 -24.06 22.50 19.26
CA ARG A 313 -24.21 23.91 19.66
C ARG A 313 -25.65 24.24 20.10
N ASP A 314 -26.09 23.63 21.19
CA ASP A 314 -27.36 23.95 21.86
C ASP A 314 -27.25 24.21 23.38
N ARG A 315 -26.05 24.36 23.96
CA ARG A 315 -25.92 24.44 25.44
C ARG A 315 -25.32 25.73 26.02
N VAL A 316 -25.46 26.88 25.36
CA VAL A 316 -24.96 28.15 25.95
C VAL A 316 -26.06 29.21 26.15
N HIS A 317 -27.28 29.00 25.67
CA HIS A 317 -28.36 29.99 25.82
C HIS A 317 -29.47 29.61 26.81
N ALA A 318 -29.44 28.43 27.43
CA ALA A 318 -30.50 28.00 28.37
C ALA A 318 -30.28 28.46 29.83
N GLU A 319 -29.09 28.92 30.22
CA GLU A 319 -28.79 29.31 31.61
C GLU A 319 -28.91 30.83 31.86
N GLY A 320 -29.09 31.65 30.82
CA GLY A 320 -29.17 33.10 30.93
C GLY A 320 -30.58 33.66 31.22
N GLU A 321 -31.65 32.90 30.96
CA GLU A 321 -33.03 33.38 31.13
C GLU A 321 -33.68 32.92 32.44
N SER A 322 -33.12 31.90 33.12
CA SER A 322 -33.65 31.42 34.42
C SER A 322 -33.26 32.27 35.63
N VAL A 323 -32.36 33.23 35.47
CA VAL A 323 -31.90 34.12 36.56
C VAL A 323 -32.55 35.52 36.46
N ALA A 324 -33.42 35.74 35.46
CA ALA A 324 -34.10 37.01 35.21
C ALA A 324 -35.63 36.91 35.37
N MET A 325 -36.15 35.93 36.11
CA MET A 325 -37.53 35.87 36.61
C MET A 325 -37.57 35.65 38.12
#